data_AF-A0A2I0JVH1-F1
#
_entry.id   AF-A0A2I0JVH1-F1
#
_cell.length_a   1.000
_cell.length_b   1.000
_cell.length_c   1.000
_cell.angle_alpha   90.00
_cell.angle_beta   90.00
_cell.angle_gamma   90.00
#
_symmetry.space_group_name_H-M   'P 1'
#
loop_
_entity.id
_entity.type
_entity.pdbx_description
1 polymer ?
#
loop_
_entity_poly.entity_id
_entity_poly.type
_entity_poly.pdbx_seq_one_letter_code
_entity_poly.pdbx_strand_id
1 'polypeptide(L)'
;MRAPTRLNSGAHNGDCSLFPGMRLSPKFKIPEFKTYGGTTDPRHHLRHYRGKMLQYWEYEEFVIHSFQDSLSGSALDWFVSLKADDIPTWEDLSRKFIDQYRYCAEAPPTLL
;
A
#
# COMPACT_ATOMS: atom_id res chain seq x y z
N MET A 1 -42.86 10.76 27.36
CA MET A 1 -42.18 9.67 26.63
C MET A 1 -42.60 9.71 25.17
N ARG A 2 -41.67 9.89 24.24
CA ARG A 2 -41.88 9.76 22.79
C ARG A 2 -40.58 9.18 22.23
N ALA A 3 -40.63 7.95 21.70
CA ALA A 3 -39.45 7.30 21.13
C ALA A 3 -39.07 7.98 19.80
N PRO A 4 -37.79 8.23 19.52
CA PRO A 4 -37.39 8.69 18.19
C PRO A 4 -37.39 7.52 17.21
N THR A 5 -38.11 7.74 16.11
CA THR A 5 -38.21 6.93 14.90
C THR A 5 -36.82 6.61 14.34
N ARG A 6 -36.60 5.34 13.97
CA ARG A 6 -35.40 4.91 13.23
C ARG A 6 -35.27 5.73 11.93
N LEU A 7 -34.18 6.49 11.81
CA LEU A 7 -33.72 6.95 10.50
C LEU A 7 -32.95 5.81 9.86
N ASN A 8 -33.65 5.05 9.02
CA ASN A 8 -33.02 4.32 7.94
C ASN A 8 -32.52 5.38 6.93
N SER A 9 -31.23 5.72 6.99
CA SER A 9 -30.49 6.31 5.88
C SER A 9 -29.52 5.21 5.46
N GLY A 10 -29.78 4.50 4.38
CA GLY A 10 -29.71 5.09 3.04
C GLY A 10 -28.31 4.76 2.53
N ALA A 11 -28.23 3.71 1.73
CA ALA A 11 -26.99 3.20 1.17
C ALA A 11 -26.13 4.32 0.57
N HIS A 12 -24.87 4.41 0.99
CA HIS A 12 -23.82 4.92 0.12
C HIS A 12 -22.94 3.74 -0.30
N ASN A 13 -23.53 2.87 -1.13
CA ASN A 13 -22.76 2.10 -2.08
C ASN A 13 -22.32 3.10 -3.16
N GLY A 14 -21.22 3.81 -2.91
CA GLY A 14 -20.68 4.81 -3.82
C GLY A 14 -19.30 4.38 -4.25
N ASP A 15 -19.24 3.66 -5.37
CA ASP A 15 -18.10 3.57 -6.29
C ASP A 15 -16.74 4.04 -5.73
N CYS A 16 -15.93 3.10 -5.22
CA CYS A 16 -14.53 3.35 -4.88
C CYS A 16 -13.63 3.32 -6.13
N SER A 17 -14.06 3.93 -7.24
CA SER A 17 -13.26 4.03 -8.46
C SER A 17 -12.42 5.30 -8.44
N LEU A 18 -11.49 5.39 -7.46
CA LEU A 18 -10.45 6.44 -7.41
C LEU A 18 -9.55 6.45 -8.66
N PHE A 19 -9.53 5.34 -9.40
CA PHE A 19 -8.76 5.15 -10.62
C PHE A 19 -9.71 4.92 -11.81
N PRO A 20 -9.67 5.77 -12.85
CA PRO A 20 -10.47 5.60 -14.06
C PRO A 20 -10.18 4.23 -14.69
N GLY A 21 -11.18 3.34 -14.72
CA GLY A 21 -11.07 1.99 -15.30
C GLY A 21 -10.96 0.85 -14.28
N MET A 22 -10.82 1.15 -12.99
CA MET A 22 -10.81 0.11 -11.96
C MET A 22 -12.25 -0.33 -11.63
N ARG A 23 -12.73 -1.39 -12.28
CA ARG A 23 -14.05 -2.00 -12.00
C ARG A 23 -13.94 -2.93 -10.81
N LEU A 24 -13.94 -2.37 -9.60
CA LEU A 24 -13.93 -3.16 -8.37
C LEU A 24 -15.29 -3.80 -8.10
N SER A 25 -15.28 -5.06 -7.65
CA SER A 25 -16.50 -5.66 -7.13
C SER A 25 -16.94 -4.96 -5.83
N PRO A 26 -18.25 -4.86 -5.53
CA PRO A 26 -18.75 -4.26 -4.28
C PRO A 26 -18.27 -4.95 -2.99
N LYS A 27 -17.65 -6.13 -3.10
CA LYS A 27 -17.05 -6.88 -1.98
C LYS A 27 -15.55 -6.62 -1.84
N PHE A 28 -15.03 -5.60 -2.52
CA PHE A 28 -13.64 -5.22 -2.48
C PHE A 28 -13.19 -4.97 -1.04
N LYS A 29 -12.09 -5.63 -0.67
CA LYS A 29 -11.35 -5.37 0.56
C LYS A 29 -9.92 -5.09 0.16
N ILE A 30 -9.41 -3.95 0.61
CA ILE A 30 -7.98 -3.68 0.53
C ILE A 30 -7.27 -4.78 1.32
N PRO A 31 -6.27 -5.47 0.75
CA PRO A 31 -5.48 -6.44 1.50
C PRO A 31 -4.85 -5.79 2.72
N GLU A 32 -4.92 -6.44 3.89
CA GLU A 32 -4.14 -6.00 5.04
C GLU A 32 -2.66 -6.33 4.81
N PHE A 33 -1.76 -5.40 5.12
CA PHE A 33 -0.31 -5.57 4.98
C PHE A 33 0.36 -5.71 6.35
N LYS A 34 1.41 -6.53 6.41
CA LYS A 34 2.41 -6.35 7.46
C LYS A 34 3.16 -5.08 7.09
N THR A 35 3.14 -4.08 7.96
CA THR A 35 3.78 -2.80 7.66
C THR A 35 5.30 -2.91 7.76
N TYR A 36 5.98 -2.23 6.84
CA TYR A 36 7.43 -2.13 6.78
C TYR A 36 7.89 -0.82 7.43
N GLY A 37 8.70 -0.94 8.49
CA GLY A 37 9.23 0.21 9.23
C GLY A 37 10.69 0.57 8.91
N GLY A 38 11.31 -0.04 7.90
CA GLY A 38 12.71 0.26 7.54
C GLY A 38 13.79 -0.57 8.24
N THR A 39 13.45 -1.74 8.80
CA THR A 39 14.41 -2.56 9.58
C THR A 39 14.65 -3.96 9.03
N THR A 40 13.88 -4.38 8.02
CA THR A 40 14.01 -5.71 7.40
C THR A 40 14.40 -5.58 5.92
N ASP A 41 14.73 -6.70 5.28
CA ASP A 41 15.11 -6.71 3.86
C ASP A 41 13.99 -6.10 2.98
N PRO A 42 14.23 -4.96 2.29
CA PRO A 42 13.22 -4.34 1.44
C PRO A 42 12.80 -5.23 0.26
N ARG A 43 13.67 -6.13 -0.22
CA ARG A 43 13.34 -7.05 -1.32
C ARG A 43 12.31 -8.09 -0.87
N HIS A 44 12.40 -8.55 0.38
CA HIS A 44 11.38 -9.42 0.96
C HIS A 44 10.02 -8.69 1.00
N HIS A 45 10.01 -7.43 1.46
CA HIS A 45 8.77 -6.64 1.53
C HIS A 45 8.11 -6.48 0.16
N LEU A 46 8.87 -6.07 -0.86
CA LEU A 46 8.36 -5.92 -2.24
C LEU A 46 7.74 -7.21 -2.78
N ARG A 47 8.37 -8.37 -2.53
CA ARG A 47 7.83 -9.68 -2.95
C ARG A 47 6.52 -10.01 -2.24
N HIS A 48 6.42 -9.73 -0.94
CA HIS A 48 5.21 -9.96 -0.18
C HIS A 48 4.06 -9.04 -0.64
N TYR A 49 4.37 -7.75 -0.81
CA TYR A 49 3.42 -6.75 -1.31
C TYR A 49 2.86 -7.14 -2.68
N ARG A 50 3.74 -7.45 -3.65
CA ARG A 50 3.35 -7.90 -4.99
C ARG A 50 2.44 -9.13 -4.96
N GLY A 51 2.73 -10.10 -4.09
CA GLY A 51 1.89 -11.28 -3.93
C GLY A 51 0.46 -10.96 -3.49
N LYS A 52 0.29 -10.01 -2.56
CA LYS A 52 -1.04 -9.55 -2.10
C LYS A 52 -1.78 -8.70 -3.13
N MET A 53 -1.04 -7.99 -3.98
CA MET A 53 -1.60 -7.10 -4.99
C MET A 53 -1.75 -7.74 -6.38
N LEU A 54 -1.50 -9.04 -6.53
CA LEU A 54 -1.44 -9.71 -7.83
C LEU A 54 -2.72 -9.52 -8.67
N GLN A 55 -3.90 -9.55 -8.04
CA GLN A 55 -5.18 -9.32 -8.74
C GLN A 55 -5.38 -7.88 -9.24
N TYR A 56 -4.57 -6.95 -8.76
CA TYR A 56 -4.61 -5.53 -9.12
C TYR A 56 -3.41 -5.09 -9.96
N TRP A 57 -2.55 -6.04 -10.36
CA TRP A 57 -1.25 -5.73 -10.95
C TRP A 57 -1.34 -4.93 -12.26
N GLU A 58 -2.45 -5.07 -12.99
CA GLU A 58 -2.74 -4.32 -14.21
C GLU A 58 -3.14 -2.84 -13.94
N TYR A 59 -3.46 -2.49 -12.69
CA TYR A 59 -3.78 -1.14 -12.25
C TYR A 59 -2.58 -0.52 -11.54
N GLU A 60 -1.49 -0.31 -12.27
CA GLU A 60 -0.18 0.06 -11.69
C GLU A 60 -0.24 1.31 -10.81
N GLU A 61 -0.99 2.34 -11.21
CA GLU A 61 -1.18 3.56 -10.41
C GLU A 61 -1.82 3.26 -9.03
N PHE A 62 -2.82 2.38 -9.01
CA PHE A 62 -3.43 1.90 -7.76
C PHE A 62 -2.45 1.09 -6.92
N VAL A 63 -1.65 0.22 -7.56
CA VAL A 63 -0.61 -0.57 -6.88
C VAL A 63 0.46 0.34 -6.26
N ILE A 64 0.89 1.39 -6.97
CA ILE A 64 1.84 2.39 -6.43
C ILE A 64 1.19 3.15 -5.28
N HIS A 65 -0.04 3.65 -5.45
CA HIS A 65 -0.71 4.46 -4.45
C HIS A 65 -1.00 3.68 -3.16
N SER A 66 -1.44 2.43 -3.27
CA SER A 66 -1.69 1.55 -2.12
C SER A 66 -0.41 1.03 -1.47
N PHE A 67 0.78 1.35 -1.98
CA PHE A 67 2.03 0.93 -1.35
C PHE A 67 2.21 1.57 0.03
N GLN A 68 1.72 2.80 0.22
CA GLN A 68 1.76 3.51 1.50
C GLN A 68 1.10 2.74 2.65
N ASP A 69 0.02 1.98 2.36
CA ASP A 69 -0.69 1.16 3.35
C ASP A 69 0.16 -0.03 3.87
N SER A 70 1.27 -0.32 3.19
CA SER A 70 2.23 -1.34 3.56
C SER A 70 3.42 -0.80 4.34
N LEU A 71 3.46 0.49 4.66
CA LEU A 71 4.58 1.16 5.29
C LEU A 71 4.20 1.72 6.67
N SER A 72 5.20 1.96 7.51
CA SER A 72 5.02 2.63 8.79
C SER A 72 6.26 3.46 9.16
N GLY A 73 6.07 4.44 10.04
CA GLY A 73 7.15 5.30 10.53
C GLY A 73 7.96 5.94 9.41
N SER A 74 9.29 5.86 9.51
CA SER A 74 10.22 6.50 8.57
C SER A 74 10.07 6.01 7.12
N ALA A 75 9.56 4.79 6.90
CA ALA A 75 9.28 4.29 5.55
C ALA A 75 8.06 4.96 4.92
N LEU A 76 7.02 5.21 5.71
CA LEU A 76 5.87 5.96 5.25
C LEU A 76 6.24 7.42 4.98
N ASP A 77 6.99 8.05 5.89
CA ASP A 77 7.46 9.43 5.72
C ASP A 77 8.30 9.59 4.44
N TRP A 78 9.20 8.64 4.18
CA TRP A 78 9.97 8.60 2.95
C TRP A 78 9.08 8.52 1.71
N PHE A 79 8.09 7.61 1.68
CA PHE A 79 7.21 7.45 0.53
C PHE A 79 6.40 8.72 0.24
N VAL A 80 5.84 9.34 1.27
CA VAL A 80 5.04 10.58 1.16
C VAL A 80 5.91 11.77 0.70
N SER A 81 7.22 11.73 0.94
CA SER A 81 8.16 12.76 0.46
C SER A 81 8.48 12.68 -1.04
N LEU A 82 8.16 11.56 -1.70
CA LEU A 82 8.41 11.37 -3.13
C LEU A 82 7.46 12.23 -3.98
N LYS A 83 7.97 12.76 -5.10
CA LYS A 83 7.13 13.39 -6.11
C LYS A 83 6.53 12.31 -7.01
N ALA A 84 5.28 12.48 -7.42
CA ALA A 84 4.64 11.55 -8.35
C ALA A 84 5.45 11.35 -9.65
N ASP A 85 6.03 12.45 -10.18
CA ASP A 85 6.88 12.43 -11.37
C ASP A 85 8.16 11.59 -11.22
N ASP A 86 8.61 11.33 -9.99
CA ASP A 86 9.79 10.50 -9.71
C ASP A 86 9.46 8.99 -9.73
N ILE A 87 8.18 8.62 -9.64
CA ILE A 87 7.71 7.23 -9.53
C ILE A 87 6.56 6.94 -10.53
N PRO A 88 6.78 7.14 -11.84
CA PRO A 88 5.73 6.91 -12.84
C PRO A 88 5.38 5.42 -13.01
N THR A 89 6.24 4.52 -12.54
CA THR A 89 6.05 3.06 -12.65
C THR A 89 6.39 2.34 -11.34
N TRP A 90 5.90 1.10 -11.20
CA TRP A 90 6.25 0.22 -10.09
C TRP A 90 7.75 -0.08 -10.07
N GLU A 91 8.38 -0.17 -11.24
CA GLU A 91 9.83 -0.38 -11.36
C GLU A 91 10.61 0.79 -10.75
N ASP A 92 10.21 2.03 -11.03
CA ASP A 92 10.83 3.23 -10.47
C ASP A 92 10.69 3.29 -8.95
N LEU A 93 9.49 3.04 -8.43
CA LEU A 93 9.23 2.94 -7.00
C LEU A 93 10.08 1.85 -6.35
N SER A 94 10.09 0.64 -6.92
CA SER A 94 10.81 -0.51 -6.38
C SER A 94 12.31 -0.27 -6.30
N ARG A 95 12.89 0.33 -7.34
CA ARG A 95 14.32 0.68 -7.38
C ARG A 95 14.66 1.69 -6.29
N LYS A 96 13.92 2.80 -6.20
CA LYS A 96 14.12 3.82 -5.17
C LYS A 96 13.97 3.26 -3.76
N PHE A 97 12.99 2.39 -3.55
CA PHE A 97 12.76 1.72 -2.26
C PHE A 97 13.93 0.83 -1.85
N ILE A 98 14.43 0.00 -2.78
CA ILE A 98 15.61 -0.84 -2.54
C ILE A 98 16.83 0.03 -2.24
N ASP A 99 17.05 1.10 -3.01
CA ASP A 99 18.21 1.99 -2.81
C ASP A 99 18.15 2.71 -1.46
N GLN A 100 16.97 3.17 -1.05
CA GLN A 100 16.74 3.84 0.24
C GLN A 100 17.03 2.91 1.42
N TYR A 101 16.59 1.65 1.35
CA TYR A 101 16.65 0.68 2.46
C TYR A 101 17.66 -0.44 2.23
N ARG A 102 18.65 -0.26 1.35
CA ARG A 102 19.61 -1.30 0.94
C ARG A 102 20.41 -1.94 2.08
N TYR A 103 20.59 -1.22 3.19
CA TYR A 103 21.31 -1.68 4.37
C TYR A 103 20.41 -2.26 5.46
N CYS A 104 19.09 -2.29 5.24
CA CYS A 104 18.12 -2.84 6.17
C CYS A 104 17.94 -4.35 6.01
N ALA A 105 18.72 -5.00 5.13
CA ALA A 105 18.85 -6.44 5.13
C ALA A 105 19.31 -6.90 6.51
N GLU A 106 18.72 -8.00 7.02
CA GLU A 106 19.05 -8.53 8.35
C GLU A 106 20.56 -8.48 8.58
N ALA A 107 20.97 -7.80 9.65
CA ALA A 107 22.35 -7.83 10.06
C ALA A 107 22.76 -9.31 10.16
N PRO A 108 23.94 -9.71 9.66
CA PRO A 108 24.45 -11.04 9.97
C PRO A 108 24.33 -11.23 11.48
N PRO A 109 23.85 -12.39 11.97
CA PRO A 109 23.74 -12.61 13.41
C PRO A 109 25.08 -12.27 14.02
N THR A 110 25.10 -11.24 14.87
CA THR A 110 26.31 -10.84 15.59
C THR A 110 26.73 -12.07 16.39
N LEU A 111 27.75 -12.77 15.92
CA LEU A 111 28.39 -13.84 16.65
C LEU A 111 29.07 -13.20 17.87
N LEU A 112 28.35 -13.13 18.97
CA LEU A 112 28.89 -12.98 20.31
C LEU A 112 29.03 -14.36 20.94
#